data_AF-A0A0F9KWW9-F1
#
_entry.id   AF-A0A0F9KWW9-F1
#
_cell.length_a   1.000
_cell.length_b   1.000
_cell.length_c   1.000
_cell.angle_alpha   90.00
_cell.angle_beta   90.00
_cell.angle_gamma   90.00
#
_symmetry.space_group_name_H-M   'P 1'
#
loop_
_entity.id
_entity.type
_entity.pdbx_description
1 polymer ?
#
loop_
_entity_poly.entity_id
_entity_poly.type
_entity_poly.pdbx_seq_one_letter_code
_entity_poly.pdbx_strand_id
1 'polypeptide(L)'
;MSVGKLVSLLLLLLAVALVMAGFGLLVSISRAPGSQVGVTTAVDRYGCLTCHSDPQYRPKTSSRPWRELYVDEAILASSTHGPIECTACHRTFDTGQRIREPDVQALCGRCHAQEQALQEASVHADPRVATCLDCHSTGGSGHDTPAVLSTSSPAFIKNTTETCGGCHADERLMARYELRTDIQAMYLDSPHGKVVQLTGSDLDGLLPATCTTCHGSHDVMETDDPASPVRSTASLADLCATCHPGANEEFARTLAVHEEFSSEELSPPAFYGQRFFFVLTAGVVGLGILMVGLEGIGWLTGRAKGGGSGPAPGGKGQGNPHNPGGHNPGDSNPGDPNAVTATAAPADVPAVSARGTYAAPRVLPEEIVRFDVQQRLQHFLLMASLLVLAFTGLPQKFPDWAASQWLIGMWGGLDSARTIHRFAGLVLIADCLSHLWYVVYSTAVLRKPLPIGMIPTPKDVADFFQDLQYWFGRSSEKPQFGRFSYREKFDYWAIFWGMPVMAISGLVLMFPVLVSKLLPGDAVSIAMVAHSDEALLAVLWIFIVHLFFVHLNPRFFPVNRSMFTGKMPRQLYAEEHPLELAAMDARQGTRAGPDGHPANPGAGEGK
;
A
#
# COMPACT_ATOMS: atom_id res chain seq x y z
N MET A 1 20.13 22.01 -28.86
CA MET A 1 19.61 22.09 -27.48
C MET A 1 20.28 23.30 -26.83
N SER A 2 19.56 24.22 -26.18
CA SER A 2 20.20 25.40 -25.57
C SER A 2 21.07 24.96 -24.38
N VAL A 3 22.15 25.69 -24.11
CA VAL A 3 23.11 25.36 -23.02
C VAL A 3 22.38 25.18 -21.69
N GLY A 4 21.35 25.99 -21.40
CA GLY A 4 20.51 25.83 -20.21
C GLY A 4 19.75 24.51 -20.12
N LYS A 5 19.25 23.97 -21.25
CA LYS A 5 18.56 22.66 -21.29
C LYS A 5 19.53 21.49 -21.11
N LEU A 6 20.79 21.64 -21.55
CA LEU A 6 21.83 20.64 -21.32
C LEU A 6 22.26 20.61 -19.85
N VAL A 7 22.40 21.79 -19.21
CA VAL A 7 22.75 21.90 -17.79
C VAL A 7 21.65 21.33 -16.89
N SER A 8 20.36 21.62 -17.16
CA SER A 8 19.26 21.02 -16.40
C SER A 8 19.17 19.50 -16.56
N LEU A 9 19.44 18.98 -17.77
CA LEU A 9 19.46 17.53 -18.01
C LEU A 9 20.63 16.86 -17.28
N LEU A 10 21.81 17.47 -17.27
CA LEU A 10 22.99 16.97 -16.55
C LEU A 10 22.81 17.01 -15.04
N LEU A 11 22.20 18.06 -14.48
CA LEU A 11 21.88 18.14 -13.06
C LEU A 11 20.84 17.10 -12.65
N LEU A 12 19.84 16.82 -13.50
CA LEU A 12 18.85 15.78 -13.27
C LEU A 12 19.47 14.38 -13.31
N LEU A 13 20.33 14.10 -14.30
CA LEU A 13 21.04 12.83 -14.40
C LEU A 13 22.01 12.63 -13.23
N LEU A 14 22.66 13.70 -12.76
CA LEU A 14 23.52 13.67 -11.57
C LEU A 14 22.70 13.38 -10.30
N ALA A 15 21.52 14.00 -10.14
CA ALA A 15 20.62 13.73 -9.02
C ALA A 15 20.14 12.26 -9.02
N VAL A 16 19.74 11.73 -10.17
CA VAL A 16 19.34 10.31 -10.32
C VAL A 16 20.52 9.38 -10.02
N ALA A 17 21.72 9.67 -10.52
CA ALA A 17 22.91 8.87 -10.25
C ALA A 17 23.31 8.88 -8.77
N LEU A 18 23.18 10.02 -8.08
CA LEU A 18 23.45 10.14 -6.65
C LEU A 18 22.42 9.37 -5.81
N VAL A 19 21.14 9.36 -6.21
CA VAL A 19 20.09 8.55 -5.56
C VAL A 19 20.37 7.05 -5.74
N MET A 20 20.74 6.62 -6.94
CA MET A 20 21.06 5.21 -7.23
C MET A 20 22.36 4.75 -6.54
N ALA A 21 23.37 5.61 -6.44
CA ALA A 21 24.62 5.31 -5.75
C ALA A 21 24.44 5.26 -4.21
N GLY A 22 23.59 6.14 -3.66
CA GLY A 22 23.19 6.07 -2.24
C GLY A 22 22.47 4.76 -1.91
N PHE A 23 21.64 4.27 -2.83
CA PHE A 23 20.93 2.98 -2.69
C PHE A 23 21.87 1.77 -2.67
N GLY A 24 22.93 1.77 -3.49
CA GLY A 24 23.92 0.67 -3.53
C GLY A 24 24.86 0.61 -2.32
N LEU A 25 25.20 1.75 -1.74
CA LEU A 25 26.11 1.82 -0.58
C LEU A 25 25.41 1.38 0.72
N LEU A 26 24.12 1.68 0.89
CA LEU A 26 23.33 1.27 2.06
C LEU A 26 23.10 -0.25 2.13
N VAL A 27 22.94 -0.92 0.98
CA VAL A 27 22.73 -2.38 0.90
C VAL A 27 24.01 -3.19 1.19
N SER A 28 25.19 -2.58 1.05
CA SER A 28 26.47 -3.27 1.21
C SER A 28 27.01 -3.26 2.64
N ILE A 29 26.52 -2.36 3.50
CA ILE A 29 26.98 -2.23 4.90
C ILE A 29 26.24 -3.20 5.84
N SER A 30 25.11 -3.78 5.43
CA SER A 30 24.25 -4.65 6.25
C SER A 30 24.52 -6.16 6.15
N ARG A 31 25.63 -6.59 5.52
CA ARG A 31 25.99 -8.01 5.40
C ARG A 31 27.38 -8.32 5.96
N ALA A 32 27.52 -8.27 7.28
CA ALA A 32 28.61 -8.93 7.98
C ALA A 32 28.11 -10.28 8.54
N PRO A 33 28.63 -11.43 8.10
CA PRO A 33 28.22 -12.72 8.64
C PRO A 33 28.78 -12.91 10.06
N GLY A 34 27.88 -13.08 11.03
CA GLY A 34 28.21 -13.43 12.41
C GLY A 34 28.84 -14.81 12.52
N SER A 35 29.99 -14.89 13.18
CA SER A 35 30.70 -16.13 13.47
C SER A 35 30.01 -16.91 14.59
N GLN A 36 29.51 -18.10 14.28
CA GLN A 36 28.98 -19.05 15.26
C GLN A 36 30.15 -19.74 15.98
N VAL A 37 30.25 -19.55 17.30
CA VAL A 37 31.21 -20.25 18.17
C VAL A 37 30.52 -21.52 18.67
N GLY A 38 30.97 -22.68 18.19
CA GLY A 38 30.52 -23.97 18.71
C GLY A 38 31.15 -24.25 20.07
N VAL A 39 30.33 -24.33 21.11
CA VAL A 39 30.73 -24.83 22.43
C VAL A 39 30.35 -26.30 22.51
N THR A 40 31.34 -27.18 22.57
CA THR A 40 31.15 -28.60 22.88
C THR A 40 31.53 -28.85 24.33
N THR A 41 30.57 -28.92 25.23
CA THR A 41 30.78 -29.48 26.57
C THR A 41 30.23 -30.90 26.61
N ALA A 42 31.10 -31.85 26.93
CA ALA A 42 30.75 -33.25 27.08
C ALA A 42 29.74 -33.42 28.22
N VAL A 43 28.52 -33.82 27.89
CA VAL A 43 27.49 -34.25 28.84
C VAL A 43 27.93 -35.60 29.42
N ASP A 44 27.85 -35.74 30.74
CA ASP A 44 28.29 -36.94 31.49
C ASP A 44 27.61 -38.22 30.97
N ARG A 45 28.40 -39.05 30.27
CA ARG A 45 27.96 -40.35 29.72
C ARG A 45 28.00 -41.50 30.73
N TYR A 46 28.43 -41.26 31.98
CA TYR A 46 28.65 -42.32 32.98
C TYR A 46 27.68 -42.29 34.17
N GLY A 47 26.64 -41.46 34.13
CA GLY A 47 25.62 -41.33 35.18
C GLY A 47 24.20 -41.75 34.78
N CYS A 48 23.23 -40.89 35.08
CA CYS A 48 21.80 -41.15 34.86
C CYS A 48 21.44 -41.41 33.38
N LEU A 49 22.14 -40.75 32.45
CA LEU A 49 21.83 -40.81 31.02
C LEU A 49 22.08 -42.19 30.41
N THR A 50 22.94 -43.03 30.99
CA THR A 50 23.20 -44.39 30.46
C THR A 50 21.92 -45.21 30.27
N CYS A 51 20.92 -45.03 31.14
CA CYS A 51 19.61 -45.65 30.98
C CYS A 51 18.55 -44.66 30.48
N HIS A 52 18.60 -43.40 30.93
CA HIS A 52 17.53 -42.43 30.66
C HIS A 52 17.56 -41.83 29.24
N SER A 53 18.64 -41.99 28.48
CA SER A 53 18.70 -41.57 27.08
C SER A 53 18.41 -42.67 26.07
N ASP A 54 18.20 -43.91 26.52
CA ASP A 54 17.89 -45.03 25.63
C ASP A 54 16.38 -45.03 25.28
N PRO A 55 16.00 -44.77 24.01
CA PRO A 55 14.61 -44.77 23.58
C PRO A 55 13.98 -46.18 23.62
N GLN A 56 14.78 -47.25 23.72
CA GLN A 56 14.34 -48.66 23.79
C GLN A 56 14.30 -49.23 25.21
N TYR A 57 14.97 -48.60 26.18
CA TYR A 57 14.99 -49.08 27.54
C TYR A 57 13.60 -48.99 28.19
N ARG A 58 13.13 -50.08 28.80
CA ARG A 58 11.82 -50.15 29.48
C ARG A 58 12.00 -50.84 30.84
N PRO A 59 12.13 -50.09 31.94
CA PRO A 59 12.33 -50.68 33.26
C PRO A 59 11.04 -51.40 33.71
N LYS A 60 11.16 -52.69 34.06
CA LYS A 60 10.04 -53.50 34.58
C LYS A 60 9.57 -53.09 35.97
N THR A 61 10.34 -52.26 36.66
CA THR A 61 10.15 -51.83 38.05
C THR A 61 9.49 -50.46 38.18
N SER A 62 9.33 -49.71 37.09
CA SER A 62 8.69 -48.40 37.12
C SER A 62 7.17 -48.54 36.97
N SER A 63 6.42 -47.91 37.87
CA SER A 63 4.97 -47.70 37.72
C SER A 63 4.64 -46.59 36.70
N ARG A 64 5.65 -45.84 36.23
CA ARG A 64 5.49 -44.72 35.30
C ARG A 64 5.82 -45.10 33.85
N PRO A 65 5.11 -44.51 32.86
CA PRO A 65 5.45 -44.64 31.45
C PRO A 65 6.88 -44.18 31.17
N TRP A 66 7.64 -44.94 30.37
CA TRP A 66 9.02 -44.59 30.06
C TRP A 66 9.18 -43.21 29.42
N ARG A 67 8.19 -42.75 28.65
CA ARG A 67 8.20 -41.42 28.01
C ARG A 67 8.35 -40.26 29.01
N GLU A 68 7.96 -40.45 30.27
CA GLU A 68 8.09 -39.42 31.31
C GLU A 68 9.46 -39.44 32.01
N LEU A 69 10.24 -40.49 31.79
CA LEU A 69 11.56 -40.69 32.39
C LEU A 69 12.68 -40.56 31.35
N TYR A 70 12.35 -40.65 30.06
CA TYR A 70 13.27 -40.47 28.96
C TYR A 70 13.80 -39.03 28.90
N VAL A 71 15.11 -38.89 28.67
CA VAL A 71 15.81 -37.62 28.49
C VAL A 71 16.52 -37.66 27.14
N ASP A 72 16.18 -36.72 26.27
CA ASP A 72 16.87 -36.58 25.00
C ASP A 72 18.21 -35.84 25.20
N GLU A 73 19.32 -36.53 24.94
CA GLU A 73 20.67 -35.97 25.13
C GLU A 73 20.92 -34.75 24.24
N ALA A 74 20.39 -34.73 23.02
CA ALA A 74 20.61 -33.61 22.10
C ALA A 74 19.85 -32.37 22.56
N ILE A 75 18.62 -32.54 23.05
CA ILE A 75 17.83 -31.45 23.61
C ILE A 75 18.50 -30.92 24.88
N LEU A 76 18.90 -31.79 25.81
CA LEU A 76 19.60 -31.39 27.04
C LEU A 76 20.91 -30.66 26.75
N ALA A 77 21.70 -31.16 25.79
CA ALA A 77 22.95 -30.52 25.40
C ALA A 77 22.73 -29.14 24.76
N SER A 78 21.57 -28.89 24.15
CA SER A 78 21.20 -27.59 23.58
C SER A 78 20.65 -26.59 24.61
N SER A 79 20.28 -27.06 25.80
CA SER A 79 19.81 -26.22 26.90
C SER A 79 20.97 -25.58 27.67
N THR A 80 20.72 -24.39 28.22
CA THR A 80 21.63 -23.72 29.17
C THR A 80 21.90 -24.58 30.41
N HIS A 81 21.01 -25.53 30.73
CA HIS A 81 21.15 -26.44 31.87
C HIS A 81 21.95 -27.71 31.55
N GLY A 82 22.38 -27.95 30.32
CA GLY A 82 23.16 -29.14 29.95
C GLY A 82 24.40 -29.42 30.82
N PRO A 83 25.14 -28.40 31.29
CA PRO A 83 26.28 -28.58 32.20
C PRO A 83 25.91 -28.86 33.67
N ILE A 84 24.62 -28.84 34.04
CA ILE A 84 24.18 -29.01 35.43
C ILE A 84 23.99 -30.50 35.73
N GLU A 85 24.60 -30.98 36.81
CA GLU A 85 24.43 -32.33 37.32
C GLU A 85 22.96 -32.67 37.60
N CYS A 86 22.47 -33.84 37.13
CA CYS A 86 21.07 -34.23 37.26
C CYS A 86 20.55 -34.17 38.71
N THR A 87 21.41 -34.51 39.67
CA THR A 87 21.07 -34.53 41.12
C THR A 87 20.91 -33.13 41.72
N ALA A 88 21.30 -32.06 41.02
CA ALA A 88 21.04 -30.69 41.47
C ALA A 88 19.53 -30.37 41.48
N CYS A 89 18.80 -30.91 40.50
CA CYS A 89 17.35 -30.76 40.33
C CYS A 89 16.60 -32.00 40.83
N HIS A 90 17.03 -33.21 40.46
CA HIS A 90 16.38 -34.48 40.84
C HIS A 90 16.83 -34.99 42.22
N ARG A 91 16.46 -34.25 43.27
CA ARG A 91 16.91 -34.52 44.65
C ARG A 91 16.18 -35.63 45.39
N THR A 92 15.05 -36.09 44.87
CA THR A 92 14.25 -37.19 45.44
C THR A 92 14.54 -38.53 44.77
N PHE A 93 15.66 -38.64 44.04
CA PHE A 93 16.06 -39.87 43.36
C PHE A 93 16.19 -41.06 44.32
N ASP A 94 16.69 -40.82 45.53
CA ASP A 94 16.88 -41.80 46.60
C ASP A 94 15.56 -42.37 47.15
N THR A 95 14.51 -41.55 47.16
CA THR A 95 13.18 -41.88 47.68
C THR A 95 12.18 -42.28 46.58
N GLY A 96 12.53 -42.06 45.30
CA GLY A 96 11.65 -42.27 44.16
C GLY A 96 10.40 -41.38 44.15
N GLN A 97 10.33 -40.38 45.02
CA GLN A 97 9.16 -39.52 45.15
C GLN A 97 9.13 -38.47 44.05
N ARG A 98 7.94 -38.24 43.47
CA ARG A 98 7.72 -37.14 42.52
C ARG A 98 7.86 -35.81 43.26
N ILE A 99 8.67 -34.91 42.71
CA ILE A 99 8.65 -33.50 43.12
C ILE A 99 7.27 -32.96 42.74
N ARG A 100 6.48 -32.51 43.72
CA ARG A 100 5.13 -32.00 43.43
C ARG A 100 5.28 -30.81 42.47
N GLU A 101 4.33 -30.63 41.56
CA GLU A 101 4.37 -29.54 40.57
C GLU A 101 4.65 -28.15 41.19
N PRO A 102 4.04 -27.76 42.33
CA PRO A 102 4.38 -26.49 42.98
C PRO A 102 5.83 -26.41 43.47
N ASP A 103 6.43 -27.55 43.83
CA ASP A 103 7.80 -27.61 44.34
C ASP A 103 8.84 -27.58 43.19
N VAL A 104 8.43 -27.83 41.93
CA VAL A 104 9.31 -27.76 40.75
C VAL A 104 9.78 -26.32 40.53
N GLN A 105 8.90 -25.34 40.74
CA GLN A 105 9.23 -23.92 40.62
C GLN A 105 10.29 -23.48 41.63
N ALA A 106 10.19 -23.98 42.87
CA ALA A 106 11.17 -23.73 43.92
C ALA A 106 12.56 -24.34 43.66
N LEU A 107 12.68 -25.28 42.70
CA LEU A 107 14.00 -25.78 42.29
C LEU A 107 14.80 -24.72 41.53
N CYS A 108 14.13 -23.96 40.67
CA CYS A 108 14.76 -22.97 39.80
C CYS A 108 15.43 -21.88 40.64
N GLY A 109 14.77 -21.42 41.71
CA GLY A 109 15.28 -20.32 42.53
C GLY A 109 16.43 -20.67 43.47
N ARG A 110 16.89 -21.93 43.50
CA ARG A 110 18.19 -22.24 44.13
C ARG A 110 19.37 -21.59 43.43
N CYS A 111 19.23 -21.36 42.12
CA CYS A 111 20.19 -20.63 41.31
C CYS A 111 19.63 -19.25 40.89
N HIS A 112 18.32 -19.14 40.65
CA HIS A 112 17.61 -17.92 40.22
C HIS A 112 16.77 -17.31 41.35
N ALA A 113 17.38 -17.11 42.53
CA ALA A 113 16.65 -16.73 43.73
C ALA A 113 15.94 -15.37 43.61
N GLN A 114 16.54 -14.43 42.87
CA GLN A 114 15.96 -13.10 42.67
C GLN A 114 14.71 -13.19 41.79
N GLU A 115 14.79 -13.90 40.68
CA GLU A 115 13.74 -14.07 39.69
C GLU A 115 12.58 -14.88 40.27
N GLN A 116 12.87 -15.89 41.09
CA GLN A 116 11.84 -16.59 41.88
C GLN A 116 11.11 -15.62 42.81
N ALA A 117 11.85 -14.81 43.58
CA ALA A 117 11.24 -13.85 44.51
C ALA A 117 10.38 -12.80 43.79
N LEU A 118 10.79 -12.34 42.60
CA LEU A 118 10.00 -11.43 41.78
C LEU A 118 8.71 -12.10 41.31
N GLN A 119 8.78 -13.32 40.78
CA GLN A 119 7.61 -14.02 40.26
C GLN A 119 6.61 -14.40 41.36
N GLU A 120 7.09 -14.79 42.54
CA GLU A 120 6.25 -15.04 43.72
C GLU A 120 5.55 -13.78 44.24
N ALA A 121 6.12 -12.59 43.99
CA ALA A 121 5.51 -11.31 44.31
C ALA A 121 4.60 -10.75 43.19
N SER A 122 4.59 -11.38 42.02
CA SER A 122 3.84 -10.94 40.83
C SER A 122 2.43 -11.52 40.77
N VAL A 123 1.60 -11.03 39.84
CA VAL A 123 0.28 -11.61 39.54
C VAL A 123 0.36 -13.04 38.98
N HIS A 124 1.55 -13.48 38.53
CA HIS A 124 1.81 -14.83 38.05
C HIS A 124 2.29 -15.80 39.14
N ALA A 125 2.20 -15.43 40.42
CA ALA A 125 2.66 -16.28 41.52
C ALA A 125 1.96 -17.65 41.62
N ASP A 126 0.73 -17.78 41.10
CA ASP A 126 0.00 -19.05 41.11
C ASP A 126 0.58 -20.04 40.07
N PRO A 127 1.19 -21.17 40.49
CA PRO A 127 1.78 -22.15 39.58
C PRO A 127 0.73 -22.88 38.72
N ARG A 128 -0.58 -22.70 38.98
CA ARG A 128 -1.66 -23.19 38.11
C ARG A 128 -1.90 -22.28 36.90
N VAL A 129 -1.30 -21.09 36.88
CA VAL A 129 -1.35 -20.11 35.80
C VAL A 129 -0.10 -20.19 34.97
N ALA A 130 1.05 -19.93 35.59
CA ALA A 130 2.34 -19.90 34.91
C ALA A 130 3.45 -20.36 35.86
N THR A 131 4.35 -21.15 35.31
CA THR A 131 5.60 -21.59 35.93
C THR A 131 6.78 -21.04 35.14
N CYS A 132 7.99 -21.13 35.70
CA CYS A 132 9.20 -20.75 34.97
C CYS A 132 9.32 -21.49 33.61
N LEU A 133 8.83 -22.73 33.52
CA LEU A 133 8.94 -23.55 32.32
C LEU A 133 7.98 -23.10 31.21
N ASP A 134 6.82 -22.52 31.55
CA ASP A 134 5.85 -22.05 30.57
C ASP A 134 6.40 -20.88 29.74
N CYS A 135 7.38 -20.13 30.27
CA CYS A 135 8.00 -19.00 29.59
C CYS A 135 9.41 -19.28 29.07
N HIS A 136 10.16 -20.21 29.69
CA HIS A 136 11.57 -20.45 29.36
C HIS A 136 11.84 -21.75 28.63
N SER A 137 10.94 -22.73 28.69
CA SER A 137 11.12 -24.04 28.06
C SER A 137 10.28 -24.17 26.79
N THR A 138 10.83 -24.84 25.79
CA THR A 138 10.12 -25.14 24.54
C THR A 138 9.10 -26.28 24.65
N GLY A 139 9.12 -27.04 25.74
CA GLY A 139 8.41 -28.31 25.89
C GLY A 139 8.01 -28.63 27.33
N GLY A 140 8.01 -27.62 28.22
CA GLY A 140 7.58 -27.71 29.60
C GLY A 140 8.54 -28.46 30.53
N SER A 141 9.84 -28.51 30.21
CA SER A 141 10.87 -29.21 30.98
C SER A 141 12.08 -28.33 31.30
N GLY A 142 12.76 -28.61 32.42
CA GLY A 142 14.06 -27.98 32.72
C GLY A 142 15.19 -28.43 31.80
N HIS A 143 14.98 -29.51 31.03
CA HIS A 143 15.98 -30.07 30.11
C HIS A 143 16.01 -29.38 28.74
N ASP A 144 15.03 -28.55 28.42
CA ASP A 144 14.89 -27.91 27.10
C ASP A 144 14.68 -26.40 27.26
N THR A 145 15.48 -25.81 28.15
CA THR A 145 15.51 -24.38 28.44
C THR A 145 16.67 -23.72 27.66
N PRO A 146 16.44 -23.15 26.46
CA PRO A 146 17.47 -22.40 25.75
C PRO A 146 17.86 -21.12 26.48
N ALA A 147 18.97 -20.50 26.09
CA ALA A 147 19.33 -19.17 26.58
C ALA A 147 18.27 -18.13 26.17
N VAL A 148 17.90 -17.22 27.06
CA VAL A 148 16.86 -16.19 26.81
C VAL A 148 17.16 -15.32 25.58
N LEU A 149 18.44 -15.09 25.28
CA LEU A 149 18.88 -14.32 24.11
C LEU A 149 18.90 -15.15 22.81
N SER A 150 18.64 -16.45 22.87
CA SER A 150 18.51 -17.30 21.69
C SER A 150 17.16 -17.04 21.01
N THR A 151 17.16 -16.93 19.69
CA THR A 151 15.93 -16.78 18.89
C THR A 151 14.96 -17.96 19.03
N SER A 152 15.44 -19.11 19.52
CA SER A 152 14.63 -20.30 19.81
C SER A 152 13.95 -20.26 21.19
N SER A 153 14.29 -19.29 22.05
CA SER A 153 13.69 -19.19 23.39
C SER A 153 12.29 -18.61 23.33
N PRO A 154 11.30 -19.17 24.04
CA PRO A 154 9.99 -18.51 24.15
C PRO A 154 10.11 -17.12 24.82
N ALA A 155 11.05 -16.96 25.75
CA ALA A 155 11.38 -15.70 26.40
C ALA A 155 12.18 -14.73 25.52
N PHE A 156 12.54 -15.11 24.28
CA PHE A 156 13.17 -14.18 23.35
C PHE A 156 12.20 -13.02 23.04
N ILE A 157 12.74 -11.80 22.92
CA ILE A 157 11.89 -10.59 22.81
C ILE A 157 10.86 -10.69 21.68
N LYS A 158 11.21 -11.28 20.53
CA LYS A 158 10.29 -11.47 19.41
C LYS A 158 9.19 -12.50 19.69
N ASN A 159 9.49 -13.49 20.52
CA ASN A 159 8.58 -14.59 20.86
C ASN A 159 7.73 -14.24 22.09
N THR A 160 8.02 -13.14 22.79
CA THR A 160 7.31 -12.73 24.01
C THR A 160 5.81 -12.56 23.77
N THR A 161 5.40 -11.98 22.65
CA THR A 161 3.98 -11.80 22.32
C THR A 161 3.25 -13.13 22.15
N GLU A 162 3.91 -14.14 21.56
CA GLU A 162 3.34 -15.48 21.41
C GLU A 162 3.32 -16.21 22.76
N THR A 163 4.40 -16.10 23.54
CA THR A 163 4.52 -16.72 24.87
C THR A 163 3.44 -16.23 25.83
N CYS A 164 3.26 -14.91 25.96
CA CYS A 164 2.18 -14.37 26.79
C CYS A 164 0.79 -14.73 26.22
N GLY A 165 0.64 -14.66 24.90
CA GLY A 165 -0.61 -15.00 24.22
C GLY A 165 -1.03 -16.46 24.37
N GLY A 166 -0.08 -17.39 24.55
CA GLY A 166 -0.37 -18.81 24.77
C GLY A 166 -1.32 -19.06 25.93
N CYS A 167 -1.28 -18.21 26.97
CA CYS A 167 -2.25 -18.23 28.06
C CYS A 167 -3.28 -17.11 27.96
N HIS A 168 -2.86 -15.87 27.65
CA HIS A 168 -3.76 -14.71 27.67
C HIS A 168 -4.77 -14.69 26.52
N ALA A 169 -4.55 -15.41 25.43
CA ALA A 169 -5.54 -15.59 24.37
C ALA A 169 -6.40 -16.86 24.56
N ASP A 170 -6.13 -17.69 25.57
CA ASP A 170 -6.90 -18.89 25.86
C ASP A 170 -8.13 -18.56 26.73
N GLU A 171 -9.32 -18.64 26.11
CA GLU A 171 -10.60 -18.35 26.77
C GLU A 171 -10.85 -19.22 28.01
N ARG A 172 -10.45 -20.48 27.99
CA ARG A 172 -10.69 -21.42 29.10
C ARG A 172 -9.80 -21.08 30.29
N LEU A 173 -8.54 -20.73 30.04
CA LEU A 173 -7.60 -20.35 31.09
C LEU A 173 -7.99 -19.00 31.70
N MET A 174 -8.29 -18.01 30.86
CA MET A 174 -8.61 -16.63 31.28
C MET A 174 -9.99 -16.48 31.92
N ALA A 175 -10.98 -17.30 31.54
CA ALA A 175 -12.32 -17.26 32.14
C ALA A 175 -12.32 -17.45 33.66
N ARG A 176 -11.35 -18.18 34.22
CA ARG A 176 -11.20 -18.39 35.68
C ARG A 176 -10.77 -17.13 36.43
N TYR A 177 -10.18 -16.17 35.71
CA TYR A 177 -9.67 -14.91 36.24
C TYR A 177 -10.47 -13.71 35.72
N GLU A 178 -11.55 -13.96 34.97
CA GLU A 178 -12.41 -12.93 34.39
C GLU A 178 -11.62 -11.94 33.49
N LEU A 179 -10.57 -12.46 32.83
CA LEU A 179 -9.71 -11.68 31.94
C LEU A 179 -10.17 -11.80 30.48
N ARG A 180 -10.03 -10.70 29.74
CA ARG A 180 -10.27 -10.62 28.29
C ARG A 180 -9.13 -11.25 27.49
N THR A 181 -9.46 -11.82 26.33
CA THR A 181 -8.53 -12.62 25.51
C THR A 181 -8.06 -11.95 24.21
N ASP A 182 -8.61 -10.78 23.90
CA ASP A 182 -8.34 -10.04 22.67
C ASP A 182 -7.13 -9.08 22.76
N ILE A 183 -6.51 -8.99 23.93
CA ILE A 183 -5.37 -8.10 24.21
C ILE A 183 -4.18 -8.38 23.30
N GLN A 184 -3.87 -9.66 23.04
CA GLN A 184 -2.77 -10.03 22.15
C GLN A 184 -3.02 -9.50 20.73
N ALA A 185 -4.25 -9.63 20.23
CA ALA A 185 -4.62 -9.15 18.90
C ALA A 185 -4.53 -7.62 18.80
N MET A 186 -4.98 -6.90 19.83
CA MET A 186 -4.87 -5.43 19.91
C MET A 186 -3.41 -4.98 19.96
N TYR A 187 -2.58 -5.65 20.75
CA TYR A 187 -1.14 -5.38 20.76
C TYR A 187 -0.52 -5.63 19.37
N LEU A 188 -0.87 -6.72 18.70
CA LEU A 188 -0.34 -7.04 17.37
C LEU A 188 -0.74 -6.00 16.31
N ASP A 189 -1.93 -5.41 16.42
CA ASP A 189 -2.37 -4.33 15.54
C ASP A 189 -1.69 -2.98 15.85
N SER A 190 -1.12 -2.82 17.05
CA SER A 190 -0.39 -1.61 17.42
C SER A 190 0.89 -1.38 16.61
N PRO A 191 1.43 -0.14 16.57
CA PRO A 191 2.70 0.13 15.93
C PRO A 191 3.85 -0.75 16.45
N HIS A 192 3.91 -1.05 17.75
CA HIS A 192 4.92 -1.94 18.32
C HIS A 192 4.71 -3.40 17.89
N GLY A 193 3.47 -3.89 17.88
CA GLY A 193 3.14 -5.23 17.39
C GLY A 193 3.47 -5.41 15.91
N LYS A 194 3.16 -4.41 15.08
CA LYS A 194 3.53 -4.40 13.66
C LYS A 194 5.06 -4.43 13.46
N VAL A 195 5.84 -3.77 14.32
CA VAL A 195 7.31 -3.87 14.33
C VAL A 195 7.75 -5.30 14.66
N VAL A 196 7.22 -5.91 15.73
CA VAL A 196 7.56 -7.29 16.12
C VAL A 196 7.31 -8.26 14.97
N GLN A 197 6.17 -8.11 14.28
CA GLN A 197 5.79 -8.97 13.17
C GLN A 197 6.72 -8.81 11.96
N LEU A 198 7.12 -7.58 11.62
CA LEU A 198 7.91 -7.29 10.41
C LEU A 198 9.43 -7.34 10.60
N THR A 199 9.90 -7.37 11.85
CA THR A 199 11.33 -7.44 12.15
C THR A 199 11.79 -8.90 12.04
N GLY A 200 12.97 -9.12 11.46
CA GLY A 200 13.60 -10.45 11.38
C GLY A 200 13.98 -11.00 12.76
N SER A 201 14.66 -12.15 12.77
CA SER A 201 15.33 -12.67 13.97
C SER A 201 16.59 -11.86 14.34
N ASP A 202 17.12 -11.11 13.38
CA ASP A 202 18.22 -10.17 13.57
C ASP A 202 17.62 -8.86 14.10
N LEU A 203 17.78 -8.62 15.40
CA LEU A 203 17.40 -7.38 16.06
C LEU A 203 18.42 -6.30 15.67
N ASP A 204 18.32 -5.78 14.44
CA ASP A 204 19.20 -4.75 13.84
C ASP A 204 19.09 -3.39 14.57
N GLY A 205 19.32 -3.36 15.88
CA GLY A 205 19.18 -2.17 16.72
C GLY A 205 17.74 -1.80 17.09
N LEU A 206 16.72 -2.49 16.57
CA LEU A 206 15.34 -2.33 17.02
C LEU A 206 15.03 -3.30 18.16
N LEU A 207 14.72 -2.72 19.31
CA LEU A 207 14.06 -3.39 20.41
C LEU A 207 12.61 -2.88 20.44
N PRO A 208 11.67 -3.56 19.74
CA PRO A 208 10.26 -3.19 19.86
C PRO A 208 9.82 -3.32 21.32
N ALA A 209 9.00 -2.39 21.79
CA ALA A 209 8.38 -2.52 23.10
C ALA A 209 7.40 -3.69 23.06
N THR A 210 7.61 -4.67 23.93
CA THR A 210 6.78 -5.87 24.06
C THR A 210 5.96 -5.84 25.34
N CYS A 211 5.14 -6.88 25.57
CA CYS A 211 4.42 -7.07 26.83
C CYS A 211 5.35 -6.90 28.05
N THR A 212 6.56 -7.46 28.00
CA THR A 212 7.52 -7.39 29.11
C THR A 212 8.20 -6.02 29.25
N THR A 213 8.27 -5.24 28.17
CA THR A 213 8.77 -3.86 28.25
C THR A 213 7.79 -2.97 29.01
N CYS A 214 6.49 -3.22 28.85
CA CYS A 214 5.45 -2.43 29.51
C CYS A 214 5.07 -2.96 30.88
N HIS A 215 4.92 -4.27 31.06
CA HIS A 215 4.39 -4.87 32.28
C HIS A 215 5.45 -5.47 33.20
N GLY A 216 6.71 -5.59 32.76
CA GLY A 216 7.73 -6.39 33.44
C GLY A 216 7.71 -7.85 32.99
N SER A 217 8.72 -8.62 33.41
CA SER A 217 8.89 -10.03 32.98
C SER A 217 8.66 -11.04 34.08
N HIS A 218 9.27 -10.82 35.25
CA HIS A 218 9.07 -11.65 36.44
C HIS A 218 8.33 -10.90 37.54
N ASP A 219 8.14 -9.60 37.39
CA ASP A 219 7.60 -8.66 38.37
C ASP A 219 6.30 -8.03 37.88
N VAL A 220 5.49 -8.79 37.13
CA VAL A 220 4.23 -8.31 36.57
C VAL A 220 3.25 -7.97 37.69
N MET A 221 2.82 -6.71 37.74
CA MET A 221 1.89 -6.19 38.75
C MET A 221 0.49 -6.00 38.16
N GLU A 222 -0.51 -5.87 39.03
CA GLU A 222 -1.85 -5.42 38.61
C GLU A 222 -1.76 -4.01 37.99
N THR A 223 -2.64 -3.71 37.04
CA THR A 223 -2.60 -2.45 36.31
C THR A 223 -2.98 -1.24 37.14
N ASP A 224 -3.54 -1.39 38.34
CA ASP A 224 -3.85 -0.30 39.26
C ASP A 224 -2.89 -0.23 40.46
N ASP A 225 -1.90 -1.14 40.53
CA ASP A 225 -0.87 -1.12 41.56
C ASP A 225 -0.02 0.17 41.47
N PRO A 226 0.23 0.87 42.59
CA PRO A 226 1.05 2.09 42.60
C PRO A 226 2.48 1.92 42.05
N ALA A 227 3.05 0.73 42.12
CA ALA A 227 4.36 0.39 41.59
C ALA A 227 4.32 -0.05 40.12
N SER A 228 3.13 -0.28 39.56
CA SER A 228 2.99 -0.67 38.15
C SER A 228 3.39 0.46 37.20
N PRO A 229 4.30 0.20 36.23
CA PRO A 229 4.73 1.19 35.25
C PRO A 229 3.59 1.66 34.32
N VAL A 230 2.50 0.90 34.24
CA VAL A 230 1.33 1.19 33.39
C VAL A 230 0.12 1.68 34.19
N ARG A 231 0.29 2.06 35.47
CA ARG A 231 -0.86 2.40 36.35
C ARG A 231 -1.70 3.60 35.93
N SER A 232 -1.11 4.48 35.14
CA SER A 232 -1.71 5.73 34.73
C SER A 232 -1.03 6.24 33.47
N THR A 233 -1.71 7.12 32.74
CA THR A 233 -1.14 7.80 31.57
C THR A 233 0.17 8.51 31.88
N ALA A 234 0.32 9.09 33.08
CA ALA A 234 1.56 9.74 33.50
C ALA A 234 2.72 8.73 33.65
N SER A 235 2.47 7.59 34.32
CA SER A 235 3.48 6.54 34.49
C SER A 235 3.84 5.91 33.14
N LEU A 236 2.84 5.72 32.28
CA LEU A 236 3.04 5.26 30.90
C LEU A 236 3.87 6.27 30.08
N ALA A 237 3.66 7.57 30.26
CA ALA A 237 4.46 8.59 29.59
C ALA A 237 5.93 8.55 30.00
N ASP A 238 6.21 8.35 31.29
CA ASP A 238 7.58 8.16 31.80
C ASP A 238 8.22 6.90 31.21
N LEU A 239 7.47 5.80 31.12
CA LEU A 239 7.91 4.58 30.45
C LEU A 239 8.17 4.83 28.96
N CYS A 240 7.24 5.47 28.23
CA CYS A 240 7.43 5.81 26.81
C CYS A 240 8.67 6.68 26.60
N ALA A 241 8.99 7.58 27.54
CA ALA A 241 10.14 8.47 27.45
C ALA A 241 11.49 7.74 27.48
N THR A 242 11.53 6.48 27.95
CA THR A 242 12.75 5.64 27.92
C THR A 242 13.24 5.35 26.49
N CYS A 243 12.30 5.20 25.54
CA CYS A 243 12.59 4.96 24.12
C CYS A 243 12.23 6.16 23.22
N HIS A 244 11.29 7.01 23.64
CA HIS A 244 10.81 8.17 22.90
C HIS A 244 11.14 9.48 23.65
N PRO A 245 12.34 10.06 23.46
CA PRO A 245 12.77 11.24 24.19
C PRO A 245 11.77 12.39 24.11
N GLY A 246 11.28 12.83 25.27
CA GLY A 246 10.31 13.91 25.39
C GLY A 246 8.85 13.49 25.16
N ALA A 247 8.54 12.19 25.20
CA ALA A 247 7.18 11.70 25.36
C ALA A 247 6.50 12.35 26.57
N ASN A 248 5.20 12.59 26.45
CA ASN A 248 4.37 13.23 27.46
C ASN A 248 3.05 12.45 27.59
N GLU A 249 2.19 12.85 28.52
CA GLU A 249 0.89 12.19 28.70
C GLU A 249 0.06 12.17 27.41
N GLU A 250 0.06 13.26 26.64
CA GLU A 250 -0.67 13.30 25.36
C GLU A 250 -0.16 12.25 24.38
N PHE A 251 1.16 12.05 24.29
CA PHE A 251 1.76 10.97 23.50
C PHE A 251 1.34 9.60 24.02
N ALA A 252 1.39 9.39 25.34
CA ALA A 252 1.02 8.13 25.96
C ALA A 252 -0.47 7.79 25.76
N ARG A 253 -1.37 8.78 25.81
CA ARG A 253 -2.80 8.59 25.52
C ARG A 253 -3.03 8.03 24.12
N THR A 254 -2.21 8.40 23.13
CA THR A 254 -2.36 7.93 21.74
C THR A 254 -2.10 6.45 21.55
N LEU A 255 -1.44 5.81 22.53
CA LEU A 255 -0.88 4.47 22.45
C LEU A 255 -1.40 3.60 23.59
N ALA A 256 -2.69 3.71 23.94
CA ALA A 256 -3.35 2.73 24.79
C ALA A 256 -3.40 1.37 24.06
N VAL A 257 -2.32 0.59 24.15
CA VAL A 257 -2.05 -0.61 23.33
C VAL A 257 -3.10 -1.73 23.51
N HIS A 258 -3.96 -1.62 24.52
CA HIS A 258 -5.02 -2.57 24.87
C HIS A 258 -6.43 -2.10 24.48
N GLU A 259 -6.50 -1.07 23.64
CA GLU A 259 -7.71 -0.62 22.97
C GLU A 259 -7.42 -0.44 21.48
N GLU A 260 -8.46 -0.54 20.66
CA GLU A 260 -8.33 -0.22 19.24
C GLU A 260 -7.98 1.27 19.08
N PHE A 261 -6.99 1.60 18.25
CA PHE A 261 -6.53 2.99 18.06
C PHE A 261 -7.62 3.94 17.56
N SER A 262 -8.61 3.37 16.88
CA SER A 262 -9.81 4.04 16.40
C SER A 262 -11.03 3.72 17.25
N SER A 263 -10.89 3.26 18.51
CA SER A 263 -12.05 3.04 19.37
C SER A 263 -12.77 4.36 19.64
N GLU A 264 -14.10 4.29 19.79
CA GLU A 264 -14.90 5.47 20.12
C GLU A 264 -14.53 6.07 21.48
N GLU A 265 -14.05 5.23 22.40
CA GLU A 265 -13.63 5.63 23.74
C GLU A 265 -12.28 6.35 23.73
N LEU A 266 -11.32 5.87 22.93
CA LEU A 266 -9.97 6.44 22.85
C LEU A 266 -9.92 7.69 21.96
N SER A 267 -10.55 7.65 20.78
CA SER A 267 -10.61 8.80 19.87
C SER A 267 -11.85 8.73 18.97
N PRO A 268 -12.97 9.37 19.38
CA PRO A 268 -14.17 9.44 18.54
C PRO A 268 -13.90 9.95 17.12
N PRO A 269 -13.06 10.98 16.89
CA PRO A 269 -12.75 11.43 15.53
C PRO A 269 -12.07 10.35 14.67
N ALA A 270 -11.15 9.57 15.23
CA ALA A 270 -10.48 8.50 14.52
C ALA A 270 -11.45 7.35 14.18
N PHE A 271 -12.34 6.99 15.10
CA PHE A 271 -13.41 6.00 14.91
C PHE A 271 -14.34 6.33 13.74
N TYR A 272 -14.91 7.53 13.75
CA TYR A 272 -15.78 7.98 12.66
C TYR A 272 -15.00 8.17 11.35
N GLY A 273 -13.73 8.60 11.44
CA GLY A 273 -12.82 8.69 10.31
C GLY A 273 -12.58 7.35 9.61
N GLN A 274 -12.28 6.30 10.36
CA GLN A 274 -12.03 4.97 9.80
C GLN A 274 -13.26 4.42 9.07
N ARG A 275 -14.46 4.58 9.67
CA ARG A 275 -15.72 4.20 9.03
C ARG A 275 -16.02 5.02 7.79
N PHE A 276 -15.74 6.31 7.83
CA PHE A 276 -15.86 7.18 6.67
C PHE A 276 -14.96 6.69 5.53
N PHE A 277 -13.67 6.42 5.79
CA PHE A 277 -12.75 5.92 4.78
C PHE A 277 -13.12 4.53 4.28
N PHE A 278 -13.64 3.65 5.14
CA PHE A 278 -14.14 2.34 4.74
C PHE A 278 -15.30 2.46 3.73
N VAL A 279 -16.32 3.27 4.07
CA VAL A 279 -17.47 3.50 3.18
C VAL A 279 -17.04 4.20 1.89
N LEU A 280 -16.17 5.21 2.00
CA LEU A 280 -15.61 5.93 0.86
C LEU A 280 -14.85 4.96 -0.07
N THR A 281 -13.98 4.12 0.48
CA THR A 281 -13.18 3.16 -0.28
C THR A 281 -14.06 2.12 -0.94
N ALA A 282 -14.96 1.48 -0.19
CA ALA A 282 -15.88 0.50 -0.73
C ALA A 282 -16.76 1.09 -1.84
N GLY A 283 -17.26 2.32 -1.67
CA GLY A 283 -18.09 3.00 -2.65
C GLY A 283 -17.32 3.39 -3.92
N VAL A 284 -16.20 4.11 -3.76
CA VAL A 284 -15.40 4.65 -4.88
C VAL A 284 -14.70 3.52 -5.65
N VAL A 285 -14.00 2.62 -4.95
CA VAL A 285 -13.30 1.49 -5.60
C VAL A 285 -14.32 0.50 -6.16
N GLY A 286 -15.42 0.23 -5.45
CA GLY A 286 -16.50 -0.65 -5.94
C GLY A 286 -17.13 -0.12 -7.23
N LEU A 287 -17.43 1.18 -7.30
CA LEU A 287 -17.87 1.83 -8.53
C LEU A 287 -16.80 1.75 -9.63
N GLY A 288 -15.54 1.99 -9.28
CA GLY A 288 -14.40 1.86 -10.20
C GLY A 288 -14.30 0.47 -10.83
N ILE A 289 -14.37 -0.60 -10.01
CA ILE A 289 -14.37 -1.99 -10.46
C ILE A 289 -15.56 -2.26 -11.38
N LEU A 290 -16.75 -1.77 -11.02
CA LEU A 290 -17.95 -1.88 -11.87
C LEU A 290 -17.71 -1.20 -13.23
N MET A 291 -17.17 0.01 -13.26
CA MET A 291 -16.87 0.74 -14.49
C MET A 291 -15.87 -0.01 -15.38
N VAL A 292 -14.78 -0.52 -14.80
CA VAL A 292 -13.78 -1.33 -15.50
C VAL A 292 -14.41 -2.60 -16.07
N GLY A 293 -15.22 -3.31 -15.27
CA GLY A 293 -15.91 -4.52 -15.67
C GLY A 293 -16.89 -4.29 -16.82
N LEU A 294 -17.72 -3.24 -16.73
CA LEU A 294 -18.68 -2.87 -17.77
C LEU A 294 -18.00 -2.50 -19.09
N GLU A 295 -16.92 -1.71 -19.04
CA GLU A 295 -16.13 -1.37 -20.23
C GLU A 295 -15.48 -2.63 -20.86
N GLY A 296 -14.94 -3.52 -20.03
CA GLY A 296 -14.38 -4.79 -20.46
C GLY A 296 -15.41 -5.71 -21.13
N ILE A 297 -16.59 -5.87 -20.54
CA ILE A 297 -17.71 -6.63 -21.12
C ILE A 297 -18.18 -5.99 -22.42
N GLY A 298 -18.28 -4.67 -22.48
CA GLY A 298 -18.65 -3.94 -23.70
C GLY A 298 -17.71 -4.26 -24.87
N TRP A 299 -16.42 -4.47 -24.59
CA TRP A 299 -15.44 -4.88 -25.59
C TRP A 299 -15.59 -6.36 -26.00
N LEU A 300 -15.72 -7.26 -25.02
CA LEU A 300 -15.89 -8.70 -25.27
C LEU A 300 -17.17 -9.00 -26.08
N THR A 301 -18.25 -8.28 -25.81
CA THR A 301 -19.54 -8.42 -26.50
C THR A 301 -19.59 -7.69 -27.84
N GLY A 302 -18.51 -6.99 -28.25
CA GLY A 302 -18.46 -6.23 -29.49
C GLY A 302 -19.28 -4.93 -29.51
N ARG A 303 -20.06 -4.65 -28.46
CA ARG A 303 -20.86 -3.42 -28.32
C ARG A 303 -20.00 -2.15 -28.39
N ALA A 304 -18.76 -2.23 -27.89
CA ALA A 304 -17.79 -1.13 -27.94
C ALA A 304 -17.09 -0.95 -29.31
N LYS A 305 -17.24 -1.88 -30.26
CA LYS A 305 -16.64 -1.78 -31.61
C LYS A 305 -17.53 -1.02 -32.62
N GLY A 306 -18.76 -0.64 -32.24
CA GLY A 306 -19.79 -0.12 -33.17
C GLY A 306 -20.01 1.39 -33.21
N GLY A 307 -19.07 2.23 -32.75
CA GLY A 307 -19.30 3.67 -32.53
C GLY A 307 -18.58 4.65 -33.45
N GLY A 308 -18.04 4.22 -34.59
CA GLY A 308 -17.38 5.11 -35.55
C GLY A 308 -18.37 5.69 -36.56
N SER A 309 -19.10 6.74 -36.21
CA SER A 309 -19.87 7.53 -37.17
C SER A 309 -18.96 8.55 -37.88
N GLY A 310 -18.33 8.12 -38.96
CA GLY A 310 -17.68 8.99 -39.96
C GLY A 310 -18.02 8.51 -41.37
N PRO A 311 -18.32 9.40 -42.34
CA PRO A 311 -18.82 9.00 -43.65
C PRO A 311 -17.73 8.24 -44.41
N ALA A 312 -18.08 7.04 -44.91
CA ALA A 312 -17.19 6.25 -45.74
C ALA A 312 -16.77 7.03 -47.00
N PRO A 313 -15.48 7.16 -47.33
CA PRO A 313 -15.08 7.65 -48.63
C PRO A 313 -15.38 6.56 -49.67
N GLY A 314 -16.04 6.97 -50.75
CA GLY A 314 -16.59 6.09 -51.78
C GLY A 314 -15.67 4.93 -52.19
N GLY A 315 -16.20 3.72 -52.11
CA GLY A 315 -15.56 2.51 -52.58
C GLY A 315 -15.32 2.58 -54.08
N LYS A 316 -14.04 2.70 -54.47
CA LYS A 316 -13.61 2.30 -55.82
C LYS A 316 -13.48 0.78 -55.84
N GLY A 317 -14.18 0.19 -56.81
CA GLY A 317 -14.22 -1.25 -57.02
C GLY A 317 -12.85 -1.88 -57.22
N GLN A 318 -12.68 -3.03 -56.58
CA GLN A 318 -11.82 -4.14 -56.96
C GLN A 318 -12.73 -5.37 -56.74
N GLY A 319 -13.31 -5.98 -57.77
CA GLY A 319 -12.59 -6.69 -58.81
C GLY A 319 -12.21 -8.07 -58.28
N ASN A 320 -13.19 -8.94 -58.03
CA ASN A 320 -12.94 -10.35 -57.70
C ASN A 320 -13.38 -11.22 -58.90
N PRO A 321 -12.46 -11.89 -59.61
CA PRO A 321 -12.80 -12.80 -60.68
C PRO A 321 -12.93 -14.20 -60.10
N HIS A 322 -14.15 -14.75 -60.05
CA HIS A 322 -14.47 -16.17 -60.23
C HIS A 322 -15.92 -16.45 -59.80
N ASN A 323 -16.82 -16.59 -60.79
CA ASN A 323 -17.77 -17.70 -60.85
C ASN A 323 -18.46 -17.70 -62.24
N PRO A 324 -18.35 -18.75 -63.07
CA PRO A 324 -19.13 -18.86 -64.29
C PRO A 324 -20.41 -19.69 -64.05
N GLY A 325 -21.55 -19.18 -64.51
CA GLY A 325 -22.71 -20.02 -64.82
C GLY A 325 -24.03 -19.57 -64.18
N GLY A 326 -25.03 -19.33 -65.04
CA GLY A 326 -26.44 -19.31 -64.63
C GLY A 326 -27.29 -18.23 -65.30
N HIS A 327 -27.77 -18.47 -66.51
CA HIS A 327 -28.96 -17.82 -67.09
C HIS A 327 -30.20 -18.06 -66.20
N ASN A 328 -31.09 -17.08 -66.00
CA ASN A 328 -32.28 -16.86 -66.84
C ASN A 328 -33.08 -15.60 -66.35
N PRO A 329 -33.87 -14.95 -67.23
CA PRO A 329 -34.56 -13.68 -66.99
C PRO A 329 -36.06 -13.88 -66.66
N GLY A 330 -36.69 -12.81 -66.18
CA GLY A 330 -38.15 -12.70 -66.08
C GLY A 330 -38.61 -12.54 -64.64
N ASP A 331 -39.06 -11.33 -64.28
CA ASP A 331 -40.49 -11.14 -64.10
C ASP A 331 -40.85 -9.65 -64.06
N SER A 332 -41.94 -9.38 -64.76
CA SER A 332 -42.54 -8.11 -65.13
C SER A 332 -43.48 -7.57 -64.04
N ASN A 333 -43.36 -6.26 -63.74
CA ASN A 333 -44.37 -5.16 -63.75
C ASN A 333 -45.79 -5.40 -63.13
N PRO A 334 -46.66 -4.37 -63.00
CA PRO A 334 -46.55 -2.97 -62.54
C PRO A 334 -47.52 -2.67 -61.38
N GLY A 335 -47.38 -1.49 -60.75
CA GLY A 335 -48.40 -0.95 -59.84
C GLY A 335 -48.15 0.51 -59.52
N ASP A 336 -48.33 1.38 -60.53
CA ASP A 336 -48.44 2.83 -60.38
C ASP A 336 -49.92 3.21 -60.51
N PRO A 337 -50.45 4.14 -59.68
CA PRO A 337 -50.99 5.32 -60.33
C PRO A 337 -50.81 6.58 -59.47
N ASN A 338 -49.83 7.41 -59.81
CA ASN A 338 -49.93 8.87 -59.84
C ASN A 338 -48.84 9.47 -60.74
N ALA A 339 -49.06 9.33 -62.05
CA ALA A 339 -48.44 10.17 -63.06
C ALA A 339 -49.25 11.45 -63.24
N VAL A 340 -48.63 12.63 -63.01
CA VAL A 340 -48.94 13.86 -63.75
C VAL A 340 -47.64 14.60 -64.08
N THR A 341 -47.66 15.12 -65.30
CA THR A 341 -46.62 15.60 -66.22
C THR A 341 -46.06 17.01 -65.99
N ALA A 342 -44.74 17.12 -66.21
CA ALA A 342 -43.98 18.04 -67.10
C ALA A 342 -43.95 19.59 -66.96
N THR A 343 -42.80 20.11 -67.43
CA THR A 343 -42.38 21.50 -67.80
C THR A 343 -41.62 22.27 -66.69
N ALA A 344 -40.48 22.96 -66.89
CA ALA A 344 -39.71 23.38 -68.06
C ALA A 344 -38.19 23.51 -67.73
N ALA A 345 -37.37 23.66 -68.78
CA ALA A 345 -35.90 23.75 -68.78
C ALA A 345 -35.36 25.16 -68.32
N PRO A 346 -34.03 25.31 -68.10
CA PRO A 346 -33.43 26.33 -67.22
C PRO A 346 -32.96 27.60 -67.94
N ALA A 347 -32.73 28.68 -67.17
CA ALA A 347 -32.00 29.87 -67.60
C ALA A 347 -30.70 30.03 -66.78
N ASP A 348 -29.59 30.02 -67.50
CA ASP A 348 -28.33 30.75 -67.33
C ASP A 348 -27.69 30.89 -65.92
N VAL A 349 -26.63 30.10 -65.70
CA VAL A 349 -25.55 30.41 -64.74
C VAL A 349 -24.25 30.61 -65.54
N PRO A 350 -23.52 31.73 -65.38
CA PRO A 350 -22.29 31.97 -66.13
C PRO A 350 -21.18 31.01 -65.70
N ALA A 351 -20.44 30.51 -66.69
CA ALA A 351 -19.23 29.72 -66.48
C ALA A 351 -18.14 30.57 -65.80
N VAL A 352 -17.84 30.26 -64.53
CA VAL A 352 -16.64 30.77 -63.85
C VAL A 352 -15.44 29.95 -64.31
N SER A 353 -14.46 30.65 -64.87
CA SER A 353 -13.21 30.10 -65.40
C SER A 353 -12.42 29.33 -64.34
N ALA A 354 -12.14 28.06 -64.60
CA ALA A 354 -11.23 27.24 -63.83
C ALA A 354 -9.76 27.66 -64.08
N ARG A 355 -9.27 28.63 -63.32
CA ARG A 355 -7.84 28.83 -63.02
C ARG A 355 -7.67 29.38 -61.61
N GLY A 356 -8.06 28.59 -60.62
CA GLY A 356 -7.60 28.73 -59.25
C GLY A 356 -6.59 27.62 -58.98
N THR A 357 -5.35 27.98 -58.65
CA THR A 357 -4.36 27.05 -58.11
C THR A 357 -4.97 26.34 -56.91
N TYR A 358 -5.20 25.02 -57.00
CA TYR A 358 -5.54 24.22 -55.84
C TYR A 358 -4.38 24.35 -54.84
N ALA A 359 -4.59 25.13 -53.77
CA ALA A 359 -3.74 25.05 -52.61
C ALA A 359 -3.75 23.58 -52.17
N ALA A 360 -2.58 22.96 -52.11
CA ALA A 360 -2.43 21.58 -51.67
C ALA A 360 -3.16 21.40 -50.33
N PRO A 361 -3.87 20.27 -50.09
CA PRO A 361 -4.48 20.01 -48.80
C PRO A 361 -3.38 20.14 -47.74
N ARG A 362 -3.53 21.07 -46.80
CA ARG A 362 -2.61 21.18 -45.67
C ARG A 362 -2.61 19.82 -44.98
N VAL A 363 -1.47 19.13 -45.01
CA VAL A 363 -1.26 17.87 -44.30
C VAL A 363 -1.51 18.18 -42.83
N LEU A 364 -2.67 17.74 -42.33
CA LEU A 364 -3.02 17.89 -40.93
C LEU A 364 -1.97 17.13 -40.11
N PRO A 365 -1.48 17.69 -38.99
CA PRO A 365 -0.47 17.01 -38.20
C PRO A 365 -0.99 15.64 -37.72
N GLU A 366 -0.27 14.58 -38.03
CA GLU A 366 -0.60 13.20 -37.64
C GLU A 366 -0.62 13.03 -36.10
N GLU A 367 0.11 13.89 -35.39
CA GLU A 367 0.21 13.90 -33.93
C GLU A 367 -0.18 15.25 -33.32
N ILE A 368 -0.95 15.22 -32.24
CA ILE A 368 -1.36 16.38 -31.44
C ILE A 368 -0.53 16.43 -30.16
N VAL A 369 0.05 17.59 -29.85
CA VAL A 369 0.77 17.82 -28.57
C VAL A 369 -0.26 17.98 -27.45
N ARG A 370 -0.27 17.04 -26.51
CA ARG A 370 -1.20 16.99 -25.37
C ARG A 370 -0.59 17.53 -24.08
N PHE A 371 0.65 17.16 -23.78
CA PHE A 371 1.32 17.49 -22.52
C PHE A 371 2.69 18.14 -22.71
N ASP A 372 2.98 19.12 -21.87
CA ASP A 372 4.28 19.78 -21.78
C ASP A 372 5.32 18.90 -21.06
N VAL A 373 6.60 19.16 -21.30
CA VAL A 373 7.72 18.46 -20.67
C VAL A 373 7.69 18.59 -19.15
N GLN A 374 7.34 19.75 -18.60
CA GLN A 374 7.26 19.92 -17.14
C GLN A 374 6.17 19.03 -16.53
N GLN A 375 5.00 18.97 -17.17
CA GLN A 375 3.88 18.13 -16.71
C GLN A 375 4.25 16.64 -16.73
N ARG A 376 4.97 16.21 -17.77
CA ARG A 376 5.42 14.83 -17.91
C ARG A 376 6.49 14.48 -16.87
N LEU A 377 7.39 15.41 -16.57
CA LEU A 377 8.41 15.23 -15.54
C LEU A 377 7.76 15.11 -14.16
N GLN A 378 6.83 16.00 -13.82
CA GLN A 378 6.07 15.93 -12.56
C GLN A 378 5.30 14.61 -12.46
N HIS A 379 4.60 14.21 -13.52
CA HIS A 379 3.92 12.91 -13.55
C HIS A 379 4.89 11.74 -13.32
N PHE A 380 6.08 11.77 -13.93
CA PHE A 380 7.08 10.72 -13.72
C PHE A 380 7.57 10.67 -12.27
N LEU A 381 7.83 11.83 -11.65
CA LEU A 381 8.23 11.91 -10.24
C LEU A 381 7.09 11.45 -9.32
N LEU A 382 5.86 11.88 -9.56
CA LEU A 382 4.65 11.42 -8.88
C LEU A 382 4.52 9.89 -8.96
N MET A 383 4.59 9.33 -10.17
CA MET A 383 4.46 7.89 -10.41
C MET A 383 5.58 7.10 -9.71
N ALA A 384 6.84 7.50 -9.88
CA ALA A 384 7.97 6.81 -9.28
C ALA A 384 7.91 6.85 -7.75
N SER A 385 7.66 8.02 -7.17
CA SER A 385 7.56 8.19 -5.72
C SER A 385 6.37 7.44 -5.13
N LEU A 386 5.19 7.51 -5.75
CA LEU A 386 4.01 6.78 -5.34
C LEU A 386 4.22 5.25 -5.37
N LEU A 387 4.86 4.72 -6.42
CA LEU A 387 5.16 3.29 -6.49
C LEU A 387 6.05 2.87 -5.32
N VAL A 388 7.14 3.59 -5.05
CA VAL A 388 8.01 3.31 -3.91
C VAL A 388 7.24 3.39 -2.59
N LEU A 389 6.39 4.41 -2.40
CA LEU A 389 5.54 4.55 -1.23
C LEU A 389 4.55 3.40 -1.06
N ALA A 390 3.92 2.93 -2.13
CA ALA A 390 3.01 1.80 -2.10
C ALA A 390 3.74 0.50 -1.73
N PHE A 391 4.90 0.22 -2.36
CA PHE A 391 5.69 -0.99 -2.11
C PHE A 391 6.43 -0.99 -0.77
N THR A 392 6.55 0.15 -0.10
CA THR A 392 7.12 0.24 1.26
C THR A 392 6.05 0.42 2.34
N GLY A 393 4.90 1.00 2.01
CA GLY A 393 3.80 1.29 2.94
C GLY A 393 2.81 0.14 3.10
N LEU A 394 2.37 -0.51 2.00
CA LEU A 394 1.43 -1.64 2.08
C LEU A 394 1.95 -2.80 2.94
N PRO A 395 3.24 -3.20 2.85
CA PRO A 395 3.77 -4.23 3.73
C PRO A 395 3.68 -3.89 5.21
N GLN A 396 3.75 -2.59 5.56
CA GLN A 396 3.63 -2.13 6.94
C GLN A 396 2.17 -2.15 7.44
N LYS A 397 1.19 -1.99 6.53
CA LYS A 397 -0.24 -2.08 6.86
C LYS A 397 -0.69 -3.53 7.08
N PHE A 398 -0.16 -4.48 6.30
CA PHE A 398 -0.53 -5.89 6.33
C PHE A 398 0.66 -6.78 6.73
N PRO A 399 1.15 -6.69 7.98
CA PRO A 399 2.39 -7.35 8.41
C PRO A 399 2.31 -8.88 8.45
N ASP A 400 1.10 -9.41 8.60
CA ASP A 400 0.77 -10.84 8.68
C ASP A 400 0.90 -11.55 7.32
N TRP A 401 0.93 -10.81 6.22
CA TRP A 401 1.00 -11.39 4.88
C TRP A 401 2.42 -11.81 4.52
N ALA A 402 2.58 -13.02 3.99
CA ALA A 402 3.87 -13.53 3.51
C ALA A 402 4.51 -12.62 2.44
N ALA A 403 3.69 -12.00 1.59
CA ALA A 403 4.15 -11.03 0.59
C ALA A 403 4.75 -9.77 1.24
N SER A 404 4.20 -9.31 2.36
CA SER A 404 4.70 -8.15 3.10
C SER A 404 6.06 -8.45 3.72
N GLN A 405 6.21 -9.61 4.36
CA GLN A 405 7.48 -10.09 4.91
C GLN A 405 8.56 -10.15 3.83
N TRP A 406 8.22 -10.72 2.67
CA TRP A 406 9.13 -10.78 1.53
C TRP A 406 9.52 -9.41 0.99
N LEU A 407 8.56 -8.48 0.84
CA LEU A 407 8.82 -7.11 0.39
C LEU A 407 9.72 -6.35 1.37
N ILE A 408 9.48 -6.47 2.68
CA ILE A 408 10.33 -5.86 3.70
C ILE A 408 11.75 -6.45 3.64
N GLY A 409 11.88 -7.77 3.49
CA GLY A 409 13.17 -8.43 3.28
C GLY A 409 13.90 -7.96 2.01
N MET A 410 13.18 -7.73 0.91
CA MET A 410 13.74 -7.21 -0.34
C MET A 410 14.38 -5.82 -0.15
N TRP A 411 13.74 -4.95 0.62
CA TRP A 411 14.27 -3.62 0.92
C TRP A 411 15.45 -3.64 1.90
N GLY A 412 15.85 -4.80 2.42
CA GLY A 412 16.92 -4.94 3.40
C GLY A 412 16.44 -4.72 4.84
N GLY A 413 15.19 -5.11 5.15
CA GLY A 413 14.61 -5.03 6.48
C GLY A 413 13.69 -3.84 6.70
N LEU A 414 13.02 -3.83 7.86
CA LEU A 414 11.97 -2.86 8.19
C LEU A 414 12.50 -1.42 8.25
N ASP A 415 13.70 -1.21 8.79
CA ASP A 415 14.30 0.13 8.89
C ASP A 415 14.65 0.74 7.55
N SER A 416 15.22 -0.07 6.66
CA SER A 416 15.50 0.33 5.30
C SER A 416 14.20 0.71 4.58
N ALA A 417 13.18 -0.14 4.66
CA ALA A 417 11.86 0.14 4.08
C ALA A 417 11.24 1.44 4.60
N ARG A 418 11.28 1.68 5.92
CA ARG A 418 10.76 2.91 6.56
C ARG A 418 11.55 4.16 6.17
N THR A 419 12.87 4.04 6.03
CA THR A 419 13.73 5.15 5.62
C THR A 419 13.44 5.53 4.17
N ILE A 420 13.34 4.52 3.29
CA ILE A 420 12.96 4.69 1.89
C ILE A 420 11.56 5.31 1.78
N HIS A 421 10.60 4.84 2.57
CA HIS A 421 9.24 5.38 2.60
C HIS A 421 9.23 6.88 2.94
N ARG A 422 9.93 7.28 4.01
CA ARG A 422 10.03 8.69 4.42
C ARG A 422 10.69 9.55 3.34
N PHE A 423 11.79 9.07 2.74
CA PHE A 423 12.46 9.80 1.67
C PHE A 423 11.55 9.96 0.43
N ALA A 424 10.89 8.89 -0.01
CA ALA A 424 9.95 8.94 -1.12
C ALA A 424 8.77 9.88 -0.83
N GLY A 425 8.29 9.92 0.42
CA GLY A 425 7.26 10.84 0.88
C GLY A 425 7.70 12.31 0.76
N LEU A 426 8.93 12.63 1.17
CA LEU A 426 9.49 13.97 1.02
C LEU A 426 9.66 14.38 -0.45
N VAL A 427 10.08 13.45 -1.31
CA VAL A 427 10.16 13.67 -2.77
C VAL A 427 8.78 13.97 -3.34
N LEU A 428 7.76 13.20 -2.94
CA LEU A 428 6.38 13.39 -3.36
C LEU A 428 5.81 14.75 -2.90
N ILE A 429 6.04 15.13 -1.64
CA ILE A 429 5.66 16.45 -1.12
C ILE A 429 6.33 17.56 -1.91
N ALA A 430 7.64 17.43 -2.20
CA ALA A 430 8.37 18.41 -2.99
C ALA A 430 7.82 18.53 -4.43
N ASP A 431 7.47 17.41 -5.07
CA ASP A 431 6.86 17.42 -6.40
C ASP A 431 5.51 18.16 -6.40
N CYS A 432 4.67 17.93 -5.39
CA CYS A 432 3.40 18.66 -5.23
C CYS A 432 3.58 20.16 -5.00
N LEU A 433 4.52 20.55 -4.13
CA LEU A 433 4.84 21.97 -3.93
C LEU A 433 5.38 22.60 -5.21
N SER A 434 6.19 21.86 -5.98
CA SER A 434 6.69 22.30 -7.29
C SER A 434 5.54 22.49 -8.30
N HIS A 435 4.52 21.64 -8.24
CA HIS A 435 3.33 21.73 -9.09
C HIS A 435 2.50 22.96 -8.75
N LEU A 436 2.20 23.18 -7.46
CA LEU A 436 1.49 24.38 -7.00
C LEU A 436 2.23 25.65 -7.39
N TRP A 437 3.56 25.68 -7.17
CA TRP A 437 4.40 26.79 -7.61
C TRP A 437 4.34 27.00 -9.12
N TYR A 438 4.44 25.93 -9.92
CA TYR A 438 4.36 26.01 -11.38
C TYR A 438 3.03 26.62 -11.85
N VAL A 439 1.90 26.21 -11.26
CA VAL A 439 0.57 26.76 -11.59
C VAL A 439 0.49 28.25 -11.21
N VAL A 440 0.92 28.62 -10.00
CA VAL A 440 0.92 30.02 -9.54
C VAL A 440 1.83 30.88 -10.42
N TYR A 441 3.05 30.44 -10.69
CA TYR A 441 4.00 31.15 -11.54
C TYR A 441 3.47 31.31 -12.97
N SER A 442 2.94 30.23 -13.55
CA SER A 442 2.38 30.25 -14.90
C SER A 442 1.20 31.23 -15.04
N THR A 443 0.41 31.40 -13.99
CA THR A 443 -0.81 32.21 -14.02
C THR A 443 -0.55 33.66 -13.61
N ALA A 444 0.16 33.88 -12.50
CA ALA A 444 0.46 35.21 -11.98
C ALA A 444 1.58 35.93 -12.76
N VAL A 445 2.64 35.20 -13.14
CA VAL A 445 3.84 35.78 -13.77
C VAL A 445 3.78 35.64 -15.29
N LEU A 446 3.61 34.42 -15.81
CA LEU A 446 3.56 34.19 -17.26
C LEU A 446 2.21 34.57 -17.89
N ARG A 447 1.22 34.99 -17.07
CA ARG A 447 -0.13 35.39 -17.49
C ARG A 447 -0.82 34.38 -18.40
N LYS A 448 -0.46 33.09 -18.29
CA LYS A 448 -1.20 32.02 -18.96
C LYS A 448 -2.57 31.87 -18.29
N PRO A 449 -3.64 31.58 -19.05
CA PRO A 449 -4.95 31.37 -18.46
C PRO A 449 -4.88 30.21 -17.46
N LEU A 450 -5.57 30.37 -16.33
CA LEU A 450 -5.76 29.28 -15.37
C LEU A 450 -6.31 28.05 -16.12
N PRO A 451 -5.89 26.83 -15.74
CA PRO A 451 -6.39 25.60 -16.35
C PRO A 451 -7.83 25.30 -15.88
N ILE A 452 -8.76 26.23 -16.12
CA ILE A 452 -10.19 26.17 -15.72
C ILE A 452 -10.86 24.92 -16.29
N GLY A 453 -10.38 24.41 -17.43
CA GLY A 453 -10.85 23.16 -18.03
C GLY A 453 -10.65 21.92 -17.15
N MET A 454 -9.87 21.99 -16.06
CA MET A 454 -9.71 20.91 -15.09
C MET A 454 -10.79 20.94 -13.98
N ILE A 455 -11.55 22.02 -13.86
CA ILE A 455 -12.61 22.13 -12.85
C ILE A 455 -13.83 21.29 -13.30
N PRO A 456 -14.39 20.43 -12.43
CA PRO A 456 -15.60 19.69 -12.73
C PRO A 456 -16.78 20.63 -12.99
N THR A 457 -17.60 20.27 -13.97
CA THR A 457 -18.78 21.00 -14.44
C THR A 457 -20.01 20.10 -14.37
N PRO A 458 -21.24 20.64 -14.38
CA PRO A 458 -22.44 19.80 -14.40
C PRO A 458 -22.52 18.84 -15.60
N LYS A 459 -21.86 19.16 -16.73
CA LYS A 459 -21.73 18.26 -17.88
C LYS A 459 -20.97 16.98 -17.51
N ASP A 460 -19.97 17.04 -16.63
CA ASP A 460 -19.20 15.87 -16.22
C ASP A 460 -20.08 14.82 -15.50
N VAL A 461 -21.06 15.28 -14.72
CA VAL A 461 -22.06 14.41 -14.08
C VAL A 461 -23.02 13.83 -15.12
N ALA A 462 -23.47 14.63 -16.08
CA ALA A 462 -24.32 14.15 -17.17
C ALA A 462 -23.60 13.09 -18.02
N ASP A 463 -22.33 13.32 -18.34
CA ASP A 463 -21.49 12.39 -19.11
C ASP A 463 -21.29 11.06 -18.36
N PHE A 464 -21.11 11.10 -17.03
CA PHE A 464 -21.05 9.90 -16.19
C PHE A 464 -22.34 9.06 -16.29
N PHE A 465 -23.52 9.68 -16.15
CA PHE A 465 -24.79 8.97 -16.29
C PHE A 465 -25.05 8.50 -17.72
N GLN A 466 -24.55 9.21 -18.73
CA GLN A 466 -24.62 8.79 -20.12
C GLN A 466 -23.75 7.55 -20.37
N ASP A 467 -22.55 7.48 -19.80
CA ASP A 467 -21.70 6.29 -19.84
C ASP A 467 -22.38 5.08 -19.20
N LEU A 468 -23.01 5.26 -18.03
CA LEU A 468 -23.79 4.19 -17.39
C LEU A 468 -24.92 3.71 -18.31
N GLN A 469 -25.69 4.64 -18.89
CA GLN A 469 -26.76 4.31 -19.84
C GLN A 469 -26.22 3.57 -21.08
N TYR A 470 -25.07 3.99 -21.60
CA TYR A 470 -24.41 3.35 -22.73
C TYR A 470 -24.00 1.90 -22.39
N TRP A 471 -23.35 1.68 -21.24
CA TRP A 471 -22.94 0.35 -20.80
C TRP A 471 -24.12 -0.59 -20.55
N PHE A 472 -25.22 -0.09 -19.99
CA PHE A 472 -26.46 -0.85 -19.83
C PHE A 472 -27.28 -0.98 -21.14
N GLY A 473 -26.76 -0.49 -22.27
CA GLY A 473 -27.40 -0.58 -23.58
C GLY A 473 -28.66 0.26 -23.73
N ARG A 474 -28.88 1.24 -22.84
CA ARG A 474 -29.99 2.20 -22.91
C ARG A 474 -29.68 3.39 -23.83
N SER A 475 -28.40 3.69 -24.08
CA SER A 475 -27.95 4.65 -25.08
C SER A 475 -27.11 3.94 -26.14
N SER A 476 -27.30 4.29 -27.41
CA SER A 476 -26.44 3.87 -28.52
C SER A 476 -25.21 4.76 -28.69
N GLU A 477 -25.22 5.96 -28.09
CA GLU A 477 -24.18 6.96 -28.24
C GLU A 477 -23.35 7.10 -26.97
N LYS A 478 -22.03 7.22 -27.16
CA LYS A 478 -21.09 7.54 -26.09
C LYS A 478 -21.08 9.03 -25.79
N PRO A 479 -20.79 9.43 -24.53
CA PRO A 479 -20.56 10.83 -24.21
C PRO A 479 -19.39 11.39 -25.01
N GLN A 480 -19.55 12.63 -25.48
CA GLN A 480 -18.50 13.35 -26.17
C GLN A 480 -17.73 14.22 -25.18
N PHE A 481 -16.43 13.97 -25.07
CA PHE A 481 -15.55 14.65 -24.12
C PHE A 481 -14.84 15.86 -24.75
N GLY A 482 -14.56 16.85 -23.90
CA GLY A 482 -13.65 17.95 -24.19
C GLY A 482 -12.19 17.54 -23.97
N ARG A 483 -11.35 18.53 -23.61
CA ARG A 483 -9.90 18.29 -23.38
C ARG A 483 -9.62 17.24 -22.32
N PHE A 484 -10.41 17.28 -21.26
CA PHE A 484 -10.37 16.34 -20.16
C PHE A 484 -11.77 15.74 -20.00
N SER A 485 -11.83 14.41 -19.92
CA SER A 485 -13.03 13.67 -19.53
C SER A 485 -13.31 13.83 -18.04
N TYR A 486 -14.53 13.48 -17.60
CA TYR A 486 -14.84 13.48 -16.16
C TYR A 486 -13.93 12.52 -15.38
N ARG A 487 -13.49 11.42 -16.00
CA ARG A 487 -12.58 10.43 -15.39
C ARG A 487 -11.22 11.05 -15.11
N GLU A 488 -10.63 11.72 -16.10
CA GLU A 488 -9.34 12.41 -15.94
C GLU A 488 -9.41 13.55 -14.92
N LYS A 489 -10.53 14.30 -14.91
CA LYS A 489 -10.76 15.34 -13.89
C LYS A 489 -10.89 14.73 -12.50
N PHE A 490 -11.63 13.64 -12.37
CA PHE A 490 -11.78 12.93 -11.10
C PHE A 490 -10.43 12.44 -10.59
N ASP A 491 -9.63 11.77 -11.44
CA ASP A 491 -8.27 11.32 -11.08
C ASP A 491 -7.40 12.48 -10.57
N TYR A 492 -7.40 13.61 -11.28
CA TYR A 492 -6.64 14.79 -10.89
C TYR A 492 -7.08 15.33 -9.52
N TRP A 493 -8.38 15.49 -9.29
CA TRP A 493 -8.89 16.06 -8.04
C TRP A 493 -8.84 15.10 -6.86
N ALA A 494 -9.04 13.79 -7.10
CA ALA A 494 -8.87 12.77 -6.08
C ALA A 494 -7.44 12.81 -5.53
N ILE A 495 -6.43 12.83 -6.41
CA ILE A 495 -5.03 12.98 -5.99
C ILE A 495 -4.81 14.35 -5.36
N PHE A 496 -5.29 15.45 -5.96
CA PHE A 496 -5.08 16.80 -5.43
C PHE A 496 -5.54 16.97 -3.99
N TRP A 497 -6.69 16.38 -3.60
CA TRP A 497 -7.19 16.42 -2.22
C TRP A 497 -6.53 15.37 -1.31
N GLY A 498 -6.21 14.19 -1.84
CA GLY A 498 -5.46 13.17 -1.10
C GLY A 498 -4.05 13.64 -0.72
N MET A 499 -3.40 14.47 -1.55
CA MET A 499 -2.03 14.92 -1.32
C MET A 499 -1.84 15.71 0.00
N PRO A 500 -2.64 16.74 0.33
CA PRO A 500 -2.60 17.38 1.64
C PRO A 500 -2.86 16.40 2.80
N VAL A 501 -3.85 15.50 2.66
CA VAL A 501 -4.16 14.51 3.70
C VAL A 501 -2.95 13.62 3.95
N MET A 502 -2.35 13.06 2.90
CA MET A 502 -1.17 12.20 2.97
C MET A 502 0.07 12.93 3.48
N ALA A 503 0.32 14.16 3.02
CA ALA A 503 1.47 14.95 3.43
C ALA A 503 1.39 15.36 4.91
N ILE A 504 0.24 15.91 5.34
CA ILE A 504 0.06 16.37 6.71
C ILE A 504 0.07 15.18 7.68
N SER A 505 -0.72 14.14 7.39
CA SER A 505 -0.75 12.94 8.24
C SER A 505 0.61 12.25 8.31
N GLY A 506 1.34 12.16 7.18
CA GLY A 506 2.68 11.58 7.15
C GLY A 506 3.69 12.38 7.98
N LEU A 507 3.63 13.71 7.94
CA LEU A 507 4.48 14.57 8.78
C LEU A 507 4.12 14.45 10.26
N VAL A 508 2.83 14.29 10.60
CA VAL A 508 2.40 14.02 11.97
C VAL A 508 3.00 12.70 12.48
N LEU A 509 2.88 11.63 11.70
CA LEU A 509 3.43 10.31 12.03
C LEU A 509 4.96 10.25 12.00
N MET A 510 5.61 11.16 11.28
CA MET A 510 7.08 11.29 11.29
C MET A 510 7.60 11.94 12.57
N PHE A 511 6.80 12.77 13.24
CA PHE A 511 7.19 13.49 14.46
C PHE A 511 6.12 13.43 15.56
N PRO A 512 5.65 12.24 15.98
CA PRO A 512 4.48 12.12 16.83
C PRO A 512 4.70 12.73 18.23
N VAL A 513 5.92 12.62 18.79
CA VAL A 513 6.30 13.22 20.08
C VAL A 513 6.34 14.75 20.02
N LEU A 514 6.70 15.34 18.87
CA LEU A 514 6.66 16.79 18.71
C LEU A 514 5.21 17.26 18.59
N VAL A 515 4.40 16.53 17.82
CA VAL A 515 3.00 16.86 17.60
C VAL A 515 2.20 16.77 18.90
N SER A 516 2.42 15.76 19.73
CA SER A 516 1.73 15.62 21.02
C SER A 516 2.06 16.71 22.03
N LYS A 517 3.08 17.54 21.78
CA LYS A 517 3.36 18.74 22.58
C LYS A 517 2.58 19.97 22.11
N LEU A 518 2.11 19.94 20.87
CA LEU A 518 1.47 21.08 20.20
C LEU A 518 -0.04 20.89 20.04
N LEU A 519 -0.47 19.65 19.86
CA LEU A 519 -1.84 19.23 19.59
C LEU A 519 -2.27 18.15 20.59
N PRO A 520 -3.60 17.95 20.80
CA PRO A 520 -4.11 16.83 21.58
C PRO A 520 -3.63 15.49 21.04
N GLY A 521 -3.50 14.49 21.93
CA GLY A 521 -3.03 13.14 21.56
C GLY A 521 -3.75 12.54 20.34
N ASP A 522 -5.08 12.69 20.26
CA ASP A 522 -5.92 12.21 19.15
C ASP A 522 -5.43 12.60 17.75
N ALA A 523 -4.66 13.69 17.61
CA ALA A 523 -4.09 14.09 16.33
C ALA A 523 -3.22 12.99 15.69
N VAL A 524 -2.52 12.20 16.51
CA VAL A 524 -1.69 11.08 16.03
C VAL A 524 -2.59 9.93 15.56
N SER A 525 -3.63 9.59 16.31
CA SER A 525 -4.59 8.53 15.95
C SER A 525 -5.35 8.87 14.67
N ILE A 526 -5.83 10.12 14.55
CA ILE A 526 -6.48 10.64 13.35
C ILE A 526 -5.52 10.58 12.15
N ALA A 527 -4.26 11.00 12.34
CA ALA A 527 -3.27 10.95 11.28
C ALA A 527 -2.98 9.50 10.85
N MET A 528 -2.96 8.54 11.78
CA MET A 528 -2.75 7.13 11.45
C MET A 528 -3.86 6.56 10.57
N VAL A 529 -5.12 6.81 10.93
CA VAL A 529 -6.30 6.42 10.14
C VAL A 529 -6.25 7.11 8.78
N ALA A 530 -6.10 8.44 8.76
CA ALA A 530 -6.09 9.22 7.53
C ALA A 530 -4.96 8.80 6.59
N HIS A 531 -3.74 8.59 7.09
CA HIS A 531 -2.61 8.18 6.26
C HIS A 531 -2.78 6.77 5.71
N SER A 532 -3.17 5.83 6.57
CA SER A 532 -3.25 4.41 6.22
C SER A 532 -4.41 4.11 5.28
N ASP A 533 -5.57 4.71 5.52
CA ASP A 533 -6.78 4.38 4.75
C ASP A 533 -6.89 5.20 3.46
N GLU A 534 -6.49 6.47 3.46
CA GLU A 534 -6.37 7.25 2.22
C GLU A 534 -5.31 6.64 1.29
N ALA A 535 -4.19 6.15 1.82
CA ALA A 535 -3.18 5.46 1.01
C ALA A 535 -3.76 4.20 0.35
N LEU A 536 -4.56 3.41 1.09
CA LEU A 536 -5.19 2.21 0.55
C LEU A 536 -6.20 2.58 -0.55
N LEU A 537 -7.04 3.59 -0.33
CA LEU A 537 -7.95 4.12 -1.35
C LEU A 537 -7.19 4.56 -2.60
N ALA A 538 -6.16 5.39 -2.44
CA ALA A 538 -5.36 5.91 -3.55
C ALA A 538 -4.68 4.78 -4.34
N VAL A 539 -4.06 3.81 -3.66
CA VAL A 539 -3.43 2.65 -4.31
C VAL A 539 -4.46 1.83 -5.07
N LEU A 540 -5.58 1.46 -4.45
CA LEU A 540 -6.62 0.65 -5.10
C LEU A 540 -7.19 1.36 -6.32
N TRP A 541 -7.52 2.64 -6.20
CA TRP A 541 -8.01 3.44 -7.31
C TRP A 541 -6.99 3.50 -8.46
N ILE A 542 -5.72 3.77 -8.14
CA ILE A 542 -4.69 3.93 -9.17
C ILE A 542 -4.43 2.60 -9.88
N PHE A 543 -4.27 1.50 -9.14
CA PHE A 543 -3.94 0.20 -9.73
C PHE A 543 -5.11 -0.47 -10.46
N ILE A 544 -6.35 -0.24 -10.01
CA ILE A 544 -7.54 -0.86 -10.62
C ILE A 544 -8.10 0.02 -11.73
N VAL A 545 -8.35 1.29 -11.43
CA VAL A 545 -9.13 2.19 -12.29
C VAL A 545 -8.21 2.98 -13.21
N HIS A 546 -7.26 3.73 -12.65
CA HIS A 546 -6.37 4.58 -13.44
C HIS A 546 -5.53 3.75 -14.43
N LEU A 547 -4.84 2.70 -13.96
CA LEU A 547 -4.05 1.83 -14.83
C LEU A 547 -4.91 1.18 -15.93
N PHE A 548 -6.15 0.78 -15.63
CA PHE A 548 -7.03 0.22 -16.65
C PHE A 548 -7.41 1.26 -17.70
N PHE A 549 -7.99 2.39 -17.28
CA PHE A 549 -8.50 3.41 -18.20
C PHE A 549 -7.41 4.21 -18.91
N VAL A 550 -6.16 4.16 -18.46
CA VAL A 550 -5.05 4.91 -19.09
C VAL A 550 -4.03 4.00 -19.76
N HIS A 551 -3.79 2.78 -19.27
CA HIS A 551 -2.73 1.92 -19.82
C HIS A 551 -3.22 0.59 -20.37
N LEU A 552 -4.13 -0.10 -19.69
CA LEU A 552 -4.52 -1.47 -20.03
C LEU A 552 -5.79 -1.56 -20.90
N ASN A 553 -6.45 -0.44 -21.18
CA ASN A 553 -7.62 -0.44 -22.05
C ASN A 553 -7.25 -1.01 -23.44
N PRO A 554 -8.06 -1.92 -24.00
CA PRO A 554 -7.81 -2.51 -25.32
C PRO A 554 -7.58 -1.51 -26.46
N ARG A 555 -8.03 -0.24 -26.32
CA ARG A 555 -7.85 0.81 -27.34
C ARG A 555 -6.39 1.24 -27.55
N PHE A 556 -5.59 1.26 -26.49
CA PHE A 556 -4.20 1.73 -26.51
C PHE A 556 -3.23 0.73 -25.86
N PHE A 557 -3.66 -0.53 -25.72
CA PHE A 557 -2.82 -1.62 -25.28
C PHE A 557 -1.56 -1.73 -26.17
N PRO A 558 -0.35 -1.91 -25.61
CA PRO A 558 -0.06 -2.19 -24.19
C PRO A 558 0.07 -0.96 -23.27
N VAL A 559 0.21 0.26 -23.81
CA VAL A 559 0.37 1.48 -23.01
C VAL A 559 0.00 2.72 -23.82
N ASN A 560 -0.81 3.62 -23.25
CA ASN A 560 -0.98 4.96 -23.81
C ASN A 560 0.31 5.77 -23.66
N ARG A 561 0.91 6.16 -24.79
CA ARG A 561 2.21 6.85 -24.82
C ARG A 561 2.11 8.36 -24.57
N SER A 562 0.91 8.92 -24.49
CA SER A 562 0.71 10.38 -24.45
C SER A 562 1.40 11.06 -23.27
N MET A 563 1.39 10.47 -22.08
CA MET A 563 2.10 11.03 -20.91
C MET A 563 3.62 10.83 -21.00
N PHE A 564 4.10 9.83 -21.74
CA PHE A 564 5.53 9.56 -21.88
C PHE A 564 6.17 10.36 -23.02
N THR A 565 5.45 10.67 -24.09
CA THR A 565 5.97 11.41 -25.27
C THR A 565 5.46 12.84 -25.34
N GLY A 566 4.34 13.14 -24.67
CA GLY A 566 3.61 14.41 -24.76
C GLY A 566 2.71 14.52 -25.99
N LYS A 567 2.62 13.47 -26.81
CA LYS A 567 1.92 13.50 -28.11
C LYS A 567 0.96 12.33 -28.27
N MET A 568 -0.10 12.55 -29.05
CA MET A 568 -1.14 11.56 -29.31
C MET A 568 -1.55 11.56 -30.79
N PRO A 569 -1.71 10.40 -31.45
CA PRO A 569 -2.19 10.33 -32.82
C PRO A 569 -3.56 11.00 -32.97
N ARG A 570 -3.75 11.78 -34.02
CA ARG A 570 -4.97 12.58 -34.23
C ARG A 570 -6.24 11.73 -34.30
N GLN A 571 -6.19 10.54 -34.89
CA GLN A 571 -7.32 9.60 -34.93
C GLN A 571 -7.77 9.20 -33.52
N LEU A 572 -6.81 8.77 -32.69
CA LEU A 572 -7.09 8.40 -31.30
C LEU A 572 -7.58 9.62 -30.49
N TYR A 573 -7.06 10.81 -30.78
CA TYR A 573 -7.53 12.05 -30.17
C TYR A 573 -8.98 12.39 -30.54
N ALA A 574 -9.40 12.08 -31.78
CA ALA A 574 -10.77 12.29 -32.24
C ALA A 574 -11.76 11.39 -31.50
N GLU A 575 -11.35 10.18 -31.16
CA GLU A 575 -12.17 9.21 -30.42
C GLU A 575 -12.29 9.58 -28.93
N GLU A 576 -11.19 9.98 -28.29
CA GLU A 576 -11.16 10.27 -26.85
C GLU A 576 -11.56 11.71 -26.50
N HIS A 577 -11.29 12.69 -27.39
CA HIS A 577 -11.51 14.12 -27.16
C HIS A 577 -12.17 14.84 -28.35
N PRO A 578 -13.33 14.35 -28.83
CA PRO A 578 -13.98 14.85 -30.04
C PRO A 578 -14.30 16.35 -29.98
N LEU A 579 -14.77 16.86 -28.83
CA LEU A 579 -15.16 18.26 -28.71
C LEU A 579 -13.94 19.20 -28.71
N GLU A 580 -12.81 18.77 -28.14
CA GLU A 580 -11.60 19.60 -28.21
C GLU A 580 -11.00 19.59 -29.62
N LEU A 581 -11.01 18.44 -30.30
CA LEU A 581 -10.53 18.37 -31.69
C LEU A 581 -11.34 19.29 -32.59
N ALA A 582 -12.67 19.24 -32.49
CA ALA A 582 -13.56 20.13 -33.23
C ALA A 582 -13.28 21.61 -32.92
N ALA A 583 -13.04 21.95 -31.64
CA ALA A 583 -12.68 23.31 -31.25
C ALA A 583 -11.30 23.75 -31.77
N MET A 584 -10.32 22.84 -31.84
CA MET A 584 -8.99 23.11 -32.42
C MET A 584 -9.09 23.35 -33.93
N ASP A 585 -9.84 22.52 -34.63
CA ASP A 585 -10.05 22.62 -36.08
C ASP A 585 -10.80 23.92 -36.42
N ALA A 586 -11.82 24.28 -35.65
CA ALA A 586 -12.54 25.55 -35.80
C ALA A 586 -11.62 26.77 -35.59
N ARG A 587 -10.70 26.72 -34.61
CA ARG A 587 -9.69 27.79 -34.37
C ARG A 587 -8.64 27.87 -35.48
N GLN A 588 -8.31 26.76 -36.13
CA GLN A 588 -7.39 26.74 -37.27
C GLN A 588 -8.07 27.22 -38.54
N GLY A 589 -9.34 26.84 -38.76
CA GLY A 589 -10.16 27.31 -39.86
C GLY A 589 -10.43 28.81 -39.80
N THR A 590 -10.65 29.39 -38.62
CA THR A 590 -10.83 30.84 -38.44
C THR A 590 -9.55 31.66 -38.63
N ARG A 591 -8.35 31.06 -38.47
CA ARG A 591 -7.07 31.69 -38.81
C ARG A 591 -6.75 31.67 -40.30
N ALA A 592 -7.44 30.83 -41.07
CA ALA A 592 -7.41 30.84 -42.53
C ALA A 592 -8.67 31.55 -43.03
N GLY A 593 -8.58 32.86 -43.26
CA GLY A 593 -9.70 33.61 -43.86
C GLY A 593 -10.15 32.99 -45.20
N PRO A 594 -11.37 33.35 -45.69
CA PRO A 594 -11.96 32.77 -46.90
C PRO A 594 -11.10 32.87 -48.16
N ASP A 595 -10.07 33.73 -48.16
CA ASP A 595 -9.21 33.98 -49.32
C ASP A 595 -7.85 33.26 -49.27
N GLY A 596 -7.64 32.34 -48.31
CA GLY A 596 -6.48 31.43 -48.31
C GLY A 596 -5.10 32.08 -48.11
N HIS A 597 -5.03 33.36 -47.73
CA HIS A 597 -3.77 34.01 -47.35
C HIS A 597 -3.57 33.99 -45.82
N PRO A 598 -2.33 33.76 -45.33
CA PRO A 598 -2.04 33.91 -43.91
C PRO A 598 -2.28 35.36 -43.49
N ALA A 599 -3.01 35.57 -42.39
CA ALA A 599 -3.14 36.89 -41.78
C ALA A 599 -1.74 37.42 -41.42
N ASN A 600 -1.36 38.53 -42.04
CA ASN A 600 -0.10 39.22 -41.80
C ASN A 600 -0.10 39.78 -40.35
N PRO A 601 0.86 39.42 -39.47
CA PRO A 601 0.86 39.87 -38.07
C PRO A 601 1.43 41.29 -37.88
N GLY A 602 1.18 42.19 -38.83
CA GLY A 602 1.83 43.51 -38.83
C GLY A 602 1.01 44.58 -39.54
N ALA A 603 -0.09 45.01 -38.95
CA ALA A 603 -0.67 46.33 -39.21
C ALA A 603 -1.66 46.71 -38.10
N GLY A 604 -1.24 47.63 -37.22
CA GLY A 604 -2.16 48.57 -36.57
C GLY A 604 -2.43 48.38 -35.07
N GLU A 605 -1.49 48.80 -34.23
CA GLU A 605 -1.83 49.54 -33.01
C GLU A 605 -0.91 50.77 -32.93
N GLY A 606 -1.37 51.84 -33.58
CA GLY A 606 -0.94 53.19 -33.31
C GLY A 606 -2.06 53.91 -32.57
N LYS A 607 -1.92 54.02 -31.24
CA LYS A 607 -2.23 55.16 -30.35
C LYS A 607 -2.45 54.67 -28.93
#